data_AF-A0A3S8Y5M4-F1
#
_entry.id   AF-A0A3S8Y5M4-F1
#
_cell.length_a   1.000
_cell.length_b   1.000
_cell.length_c   1.000
_cell.angle_alpha   90.00
_cell.angle_beta   90.00
_cell.angle_gamma   90.00
#
_symmetry.space_group_name_H-M   'P 1'
#
loop_
_entity.id
_entity.type
_entity.pdbx_description
1 polymer ?
#
loop_
_entity_poly.entity_id
_entity_poly.type
_entity_poly.pdbx_seq_one_letter_code
_entity_poly.pdbx_strand_id
1 'polypeptide(L)'
;MNASRKLTLTAAALALTVGGALAVSSASAEPAVASHSMATTTAWAKVAANGQVLGGQGITGINKFGIGRYNITTSSGLNGCALLGTVNTNGGNDPGPGSSSILVGQVNGNTLFIRTATPSAGGTAAVDSDRPFSVTVVC
;
A
#
# COMPACT_ATOMS: atom_id res chain seq x y z
N MET A 1 -1.67 -21.71 16.88
CA MET A 1 -0.39 -22.34 17.27
C MET A 1 0.62 -21.23 17.44
N ASN A 2 0.74 -20.68 18.65
CA ASN A 2 1.70 -19.63 18.99
C ASN A 2 2.91 -20.28 19.67
N ALA A 3 4.10 -20.06 19.13
CA ALA A 3 5.33 -20.36 19.86
C ALA A 3 6.37 -19.27 19.55
N SER A 4 6.38 -18.26 20.41
CA SER A 4 7.37 -17.19 20.47
C SER A 4 8.76 -17.77 20.74
N ARG A 5 9.71 -17.54 19.83
CA ARG A 5 11.12 -17.85 20.06
C ARG A 5 11.73 -16.80 20.99
N LYS A 6 11.86 -17.14 22.27
CA LYS A 6 12.68 -16.38 23.22
C LYS A 6 14.15 -16.70 22.95
N LEU A 7 14.91 -15.72 22.46
CA LEU A 7 16.36 -15.79 22.38
C LEU A 7 16.91 -15.63 23.80
N THR A 8 17.42 -16.70 24.39
CA THR A 8 18.21 -16.66 25.63
C THR A 8 19.61 -16.14 25.32
N LEU A 9 19.92 -14.92 25.77
CA LEU A 9 21.29 -14.42 25.86
C LEU A 9 21.98 -15.13 27.04
N THR A 10 22.85 -16.09 26.74
CA THR A 10 23.81 -16.62 27.72
C THR A 10 24.94 -15.60 27.88
N ALA A 11 24.94 -14.89 29.01
CA ALA A 11 26.06 -14.07 29.43
C ALA A 11 27.23 -14.98 29.82
N ALA A 12 28.30 -14.97 29.02
CA ALA A 12 29.55 -15.62 29.36
C ALA A 12 30.27 -14.79 30.44
N ALA A 13 30.29 -15.28 31.67
CA ALA A 13 31.14 -14.76 32.73
C ALA A 13 32.55 -15.32 32.53
N LEU A 14 33.52 -14.45 32.17
CA LEU A 14 34.94 -14.79 32.13
C LEU A 14 35.63 -14.21 33.38
N ALA A 15 36.24 -15.12 34.13
CA ALA A 15 36.93 -14.87 35.39
C ALA A 15 38.25 -14.09 35.20
N LEU A 16 38.56 -13.24 36.17
CA LEU A 16 39.84 -12.54 36.32
C LEU A 16 40.99 -13.53 36.57
N THR A 17 42.09 -13.40 35.83
CA THR A 17 43.46 -13.52 36.38
C THR A 17 44.54 -12.95 35.44
N VAL A 18 45.31 -12.01 36.00
CA VAL A 18 46.74 -11.72 35.77
C VAL A 18 47.17 -11.11 34.42
N GLY A 19 47.51 -9.80 34.48
CA GLY A 19 48.70 -9.22 33.83
C GLY A 19 48.79 -9.29 32.30
N GLY A 20 48.01 -8.45 31.61
CA GLY A 20 48.20 -8.21 30.18
C GLY A 20 47.26 -7.11 29.71
N ALA A 21 47.78 -6.12 28.98
CA ALA A 21 47.04 -4.94 28.55
C ALA A 21 45.73 -5.32 27.85
N LEU A 22 44.59 -5.04 28.48
CA LEU A 22 43.29 -5.14 27.86
C LEU A 22 43.16 -3.95 26.89
N ALA A 23 43.33 -4.21 25.60
CA ALA A 23 42.90 -3.29 24.57
C ALA A 23 41.36 -3.18 24.67
N VAL A 24 40.89 -2.11 25.32
CA VAL A 24 39.48 -1.74 25.32
C VAL A 24 39.15 -1.29 23.90
N SER A 25 38.64 -2.20 23.09
CA SER A 25 37.96 -1.85 21.86
C SER A 25 36.68 -1.11 22.24
N SER A 26 36.76 0.22 22.33
CA SER A 26 35.58 1.07 22.36
C SER A 26 34.96 1.04 20.96
N ALA A 27 34.19 -0.02 20.69
CA ALA A 27 33.25 0.00 19.59
C ALA A 27 32.19 1.06 19.92
N SER A 28 32.45 2.30 19.52
CA SER A 28 31.41 3.32 19.47
C SER A 28 30.39 2.83 18.45
N ALA A 29 29.32 2.19 18.93
CA ALA A 29 28.14 2.00 18.13
C ALA A 29 27.57 3.40 17.88
N GLU A 30 28.02 4.04 16.79
CA GLU A 30 27.38 5.24 16.30
C GLU A 30 25.90 4.90 16.07
N PRO A 31 24.97 5.67 16.65
CA PRO A 31 23.56 5.47 16.38
C PRO A 31 23.38 5.67 14.87
N ALA A 32 23.07 4.60 14.15
CA ALA A 32 22.63 4.70 12.78
C ALA A 32 21.34 5.52 12.80
N VAL A 33 21.44 6.81 12.51
CA VAL A 33 20.29 7.68 12.37
C VAL A 33 19.51 7.11 11.19
N ALA A 34 18.38 6.46 11.49
CA ALA A 34 17.51 5.91 10.47
C ALA A 34 17.03 7.07 9.58
N SER A 35 17.64 7.20 8.41
CA SER A 35 17.25 8.18 7.39
C SER A 35 15.94 7.71 6.78
N HIS A 36 14.83 8.07 7.40
CA HIS A 36 13.52 7.83 6.82
C HIS A 36 13.34 8.82 5.66
N SER A 37 13.24 8.29 4.43
CA SER A 37 12.75 9.09 3.32
C SER A 37 11.33 9.57 3.65
N MET A 38 11.06 10.85 3.42
CA MET A 38 9.70 11.37 3.56
C MET A 38 8.82 10.70 2.51
N ALA A 39 7.67 10.18 2.96
CA ALA A 39 6.70 9.60 2.06
C ALA A 39 6.08 10.69 1.18
N THR A 40 6.09 10.49 -0.13
CA THR A 40 5.57 11.41 -1.14
C THR A 40 4.52 10.74 -2.01
N THR A 41 3.58 11.52 -2.53
CA THR A 41 2.68 11.03 -3.57
C THR A 41 3.48 10.82 -4.86
N THR A 42 3.58 9.56 -5.31
CA THR A 42 4.29 9.21 -6.54
C THR A 42 3.34 9.09 -7.74
N ALA A 43 2.07 8.76 -7.47
CA ALA A 43 1.02 8.73 -8.47
C ALA A 43 -0.36 8.98 -7.83
N TRP A 44 -1.27 9.57 -8.59
CA TRP A 44 -2.68 9.66 -8.24
C TRP A 44 -3.56 9.69 -9.47
N ALA A 45 -4.79 9.23 -9.34
CA ALA A 45 -5.77 9.27 -10.41
C ALA A 45 -7.16 9.54 -9.85
N LYS A 46 -7.95 10.33 -10.58
CA LYS A 46 -9.39 10.40 -10.45
C LYS A 46 -10.01 9.76 -11.69
N VAL A 47 -10.88 8.78 -11.49
CA VAL A 47 -11.41 7.91 -12.53
C VAL A 47 -12.94 7.95 -12.49
N ALA A 48 -13.54 8.14 -13.65
CA ALA A 48 -14.98 8.05 -13.86
C ALA A 48 -15.49 6.61 -13.72
N ALA A 49 -16.78 6.42 -13.48
CA ALA A 49 -17.39 5.09 -13.36
C ALA A 49 -17.22 4.22 -14.63
N ASN A 50 -17.03 4.82 -15.80
CA ASN A 50 -16.77 4.11 -17.05
C ASN A 50 -15.27 3.82 -17.29
N GLY A 51 -14.38 4.14 -16.34
CA GLY A 51 -12.93 3.94 -16.46
C GLY A 51 -12.17 5.08 -17.14
N GLN A 52 -12.84 6.18 -17.52
CA GLN A 52 -12.16 7.35 -18.09
C GLN A 52 -11.37 8.11 -17.02
N VAL A 53 -10.20 8.63 -17.39
CA VAL A 53 -9.40 9.50 -16.52
C VAL A 53 -10.05 10.87 -16.46
N LEU A 54 -10.37 11.33 -15.26
CA LEU A 54 -10.86 12.70 -14.99
C LEU A 54 -9.73 13.64 -14.59
N GLY A 55 -8.61 13.08 -14.13
CA GLY A 55 -7.39 13.80 -13.77
C GLY A 55 -6.40 12.84 -13.12
N GLY A 56 -5.12 13.17 -13.13
CA GLY A 56 -4.10 12.34 -12.50
C GLY A 56 -2.68 12.78 -12.80
N GLN A 57 -1.73 12.16 -12.10
CA GLN A 57 -0.30 12.24 -12.36
C GLN A 57 0.33 10.88 -12.07
N GLY A 58 1.36 10.51 -12.84
CA GLY A 58 2.10 9.26 -12.61
C GLY A 58 1.33 8.01 -13.05
N ILE A 59 0.26 8.19 -13.83
CA ILE A 59 -0.56 7.12 -14.41
C ILE A 59 -0.26 7.02 -15.90
N THR A 60 0.04 5.81 -16.37
CA THR A 60 0.37 5.53 -17.78
C THR A 60 -0.73 4.77 -18.51
N GLY A 61 -1.67 4.16 -17.78
CA GLY A 61 -2.81 3.48 -18.38
C GLY A 61 -3.91 3.17 -17.38
N ILE A 62 -5.16 3.19 -17.86
CA ILE A 62 -6.32 2.70 -17.12
C ILE A 62 -7.10 1.77 -18.05
N ASN A 63 -7.42 0.57 -17.56
CA ASN A 63 -8.21 -0.41 -18.29
C ASN A 63 -9.38 -0.90 -17.42
N LYS A 64 -10.61 -0.72 -17.88
CA LYS A 64 -11.80 -1.33 -17.28
C LYS A 64 -12.06 -2.66 -17.97
N PHE A 65 -12.06 -3.75 -17.20
CA PHE A 65 -12.19 -5.11 -17.75
C PHE A 65 -13.40 -5.88 -17.20
N GLY A 66 -14.21 -5.23 -16.38
CA GLY A 66 -15.46 -5.76 -15.87
C GLY A 66 -16.28 -4.68 -15.18
N ILE A 67 -17.47 -5.03 -14.70
CA ILE A 67 -18.23 -4.16 -13.82
C ILE A 67 -17.45 -4.01 -12.52
N GLY A 68 -17.26 -2.77 -12.08
CA GLY A 68 -16.52 -2.41 -10.87
C GLY A 68 -15.04 -2.75 -10.90
N ARG A 69 -14.46 -3.22 -12.01
CA ARG A 69 -13.10 -3.77 -12.07
C ARG A 69 -12.19 -3.03 -13.05
N TYR A 70 -11.07 -2.55 -12.52
CA TYR A 70 -10.12 -1.72 -13.25
C TYR A 70 -8.69 -2.13 -12.96
N ASN A 71 -7.82 -1.97 -13.94
CA ASN A 71 -6.37 -1.96 -13.76
C ASN A 71 -5.84 -0.55 -14.03
N ILE A 72 -4.91 -0.11 -13.19
CA ILE A 72 -4.22 1.17 -13.35
C ILE A 72 -2.72 0.91 -13.37
N THR A 73 -2.06 1.31 -14.44
CA THR A 73 -0.61 1.24 -14.57
C THR A 73 0.00 2.58 -14.17
N THR A 74 1.00 2.53 -13.31
CA THR A 74 1.75 3.70 -12.84
C THR A 74 3.10 3.82 -13.55
N SER A 75 3.66 5.03 -13.58
CA SER A 75 4.99 5.29 -14.16
C SER A 75 6.13 4.77 -13.29
N SER A 76 5.88 4.54 -12.01
CA SER A 76 6.87 4.17 -11.00
C SER A 76 6.55 2.81 -10.38
N GLY A 77 7.52 2.18 -9.72
CA GLY A 77 7.26 0.95 -8.98
C GLY A 77 6.38 1.17 -7.75
N LEU A 78 5.59 0.15 -7.38
CA LEU A 78 4.67 0.17 -6.23
C LEU A 78 5.25 -0.48 -4.97
N ASN A 79 6.48 -1.02 -5.07
CA ASN A 79 7.10 -1.78 -3.98
C ASN A 79 7.35 -0.88 -2.76
N GLY A 80 6.78 -1.27 -1.61
CA GLY A 80 6.91 -0.52 -0.36
C GLY A 80 5.98 0.70 -0.25
N CYS A 81 5.12 0.92 -1.24
CA CYS A 81 4.19 2.07 -1.23
C CYS A 81 2.87 1.73 -0.52
N ALA A 82 2.27 2.75 0.09
CA ALA A 82 0.90 2.71 0.54
C ALA A 82 -0.06 2.98 -0.62
N LEU A 83 -1.11 2.17 -0.73
CA LEU A 83 -2.13 2.25 -1.77
C LEU A 83 -3.44 2.71 -1.16
N LEU A 84 -3.87 3.92 -1.50
CA LEU A 84 -5.09 4.50 -0.98
C LEU A 84 -6.13 4.58 -2.09
N GLY A 85 -7.37 4.23 -1.76
CA GLY A 85 -8.53 4.32 -2.64
C GLY A 85 -9.69 5.00 -1.96
N THR A 86 -10.46 5.78 -2.70
CA THR A 86 -11.69 6.40 -2.21
C THR A 86 -12.74 6.37 -3.31
N VAL A 87 -13.97 5.99 -2.95
CA VAL A 87 -15.11 6.12 -3.86
C VAL A 87 -15.52 7.59 -3.90
N ASN A 88 -15.72 8.13 -5.09
CA ASN A 88 -16.20 9.49 -5.31
C ASN A 88 -17.72 9.48 -5.52
N THR A 89 -18.37 10.60 -5.27
CA THR A 89 -19.80 10.83 -5.59
C THR A 89 -19.98 11.57 -6.92
N ASN A 90 -18.88 12.00 -7.55
CA ASN A 90 -18.85 12.73 -8.81
C ASN A 90 -17.91 12.04 -9.82
N GLY A 91 -18.28 12.07 -11.10
CA GLY A 91 -17.57 11.38 -12.18
C GLY A 91 -18.43 10.39 -13.00
N GLY A 92 -19.76 10.51 -12.91
CA GLY A 92 -20.73 9.79 -13.76
C GLY A 92 -21.28 8.50 -13.14
N ASN A 93 -22.48 8.11 -13.58
CA ASN A 93 -23.23 6.87 -13.31
C ASN A 93 -23.04 6.24 -11.91
N ASP A 94 -22.88 7.05 -10.87
CA ASP A 94 -22.85 6.55 -9.51
C ASP A 94 -24.25 5.97 -9.18
N PRO A 95 -24.38 4.70 -8.75
CA PRO A 95 -25.67 4.06 -8.48
C PRO A 95 -26.50 4.71 -7.35
N GLY A 96 -26.02 5.80 -6.74
CA GLY A 96 -26.71 6.53 -5.69
C GLY A 96 -26.20 6.20 -4.27
N PRO A 97 -26.86 6.76 -3.24
CA PRO A 97 -26.41 6.77 -1.84
C PRO A 97 -26.61 5.42 -1.14
N GLY A 98 -26.03 4.35 -1.70
CA GLY A 98 -25.89 3.04 -1.10
C GLY A 98 -24.52 2.85 -0.44
N SER A 99 -24.38 1.77 0.34
CA SER A 99 -23.07 1.37 0.87
C SER A 99 -22.10 1.21 -0.30
N SER A 100 -20.94 1.85 -0.21
CA SER A 100 -19.93 1.84 -1.26
C SER A 100 -18.62 1.34 -0.68
N SER A 101 -17.91 0.50 -1.43
CA SER A 101 -16.58 0.05 -1.04
C SER A 101 -15.62 0.08 -2.22
N ILE A 102 -14.34 0.23 -1.87
CA ILE A 102 -13.24 0.14 -2.80
C ILE A 102 -12.17 -0.78 -2.22
N LEU A 103 -11.59 -1.61 -3.07
CA LEU A 103 -10.37 -2.35 -2.83
C LEU A 103 -9.33 -1.87 -3.83
N VAL A 104 -8.14 -1.57 -3.33
CA VAL A 104 -6.96 -1.26 -4.13
C VAL A 104 -5.87 -2.24 -3.75
N GLY A 105 -5.31 -2.94 -4.72
CA GLY A 105 -4.24 -3.89 -4.50
C GLY A 105 -3.21 -3.83 -5.61
N GLN A 106 -1.99 -4.24 -5.31
CA GLN A 106 -0.93 -4.39 -6.31
C GLN A 106 -1.09 -5.74 -7.02
N VAL A 107 -1.06 -5.76 -8.35
CA VAL A 107 -1.05 -6.99 -9.16
C VAL A 107 0.38 -7.40 -9.52
N ASN A 108 1.20 -6.41 -9.89
CA ASN A 108 2.60 -6.59 -10.27
C ASN A 108 3.41 -5.32 -9.95
N GLY A 109 4.65 -5.20 -10.43
CA GLY A 109 5.59 -4.13 -10.04
C GLY A 109 5.07 -2.68 -10.18
N ASN A 110 4.15 -2.40 -11.12
CA ASN A 110 3.63 -1.05 -11.36
C ASN A 110 2.11 -0.99 -11.64
N THR A 111 1.40 -2.12 -11.57
CA THR A 111 -0.03 -2.20 -11.87
C THR A 111 -0.86 -2.43 -10.61
N LEU A 112 -1.86 -1.58 -10.43
CA LEU A 112 -2.89 -1.67 -9.41
C LEU A 112 -4.13 -2.39 -9.98
N PHE A 113 -4.75 -3.24 -9.16
CA PHE A 113 -6.12 -3.71 -9.33
C PHE A 113 -7.04 -2.91 -8.44
N ILE A 114 -8.12 -2.41 -9.02
CA ILE A 114 -9.15 -1.63 -8.34
C ILE A 114 -10.46 -2.38 -8.49
N ARG A 115 -11.15 -2.55 -7.37
CA ARG A 115 -12.51 -3.04 -7.34
C ARG A 115 -13.41 -2.05 -6.62
N THR A 116 -14.49 -1.63 -7.26
CA THR A 116 -15.56 -0.82 -6.66
C THR A 116 -16.82 -1.66 -6.56
N ALA A 117 -17.56 -1.48 -5.47
CA ALA A 117 -18.70 -2.33 -5.14
C ALA A 117 -19.79 -1.59 -4.38
N THR A 118 -21.00 -2.14 -4.47
CA THR A 118 -22.17 -1.79 -3.66
C THR A 118 -22.56 -3.00 -2.80
N PRO A 119 -21.98 -3.16 -1.59
CA PRO A 119 -22.13 -4.40 -0.81
C PRO A 119 -23.55 -4.72 -0.36
N SER A 120 -24.42 -3.71 -0.29
CA SER A 120 -25.82 -3.81 0.15
C SER A 120 -26.81 -3.85 -1.01
N ALA A 121 -26.35 -4.10 -2.24
CA ALA A 121 -27.25 -4.26 -3.39
C ALA A 121 -28.23 -5.43 -3.16
N GLY A 122 -29.52 -5.19 -3.37
CA GLY A 122 -30.55 -6.23 -3.22
C GLY A 122 -30.46 -7.31 -4.31
N GLY A 123 -30.87 -8.54 -3.97
CA GLY A 123 -30.94 -9.67 -4.91
C GLY A 123 -29.64 -10.48 -5.03
N THR A 124 -29.48 -11.22 -6.13
CA THR A 124 -28.28 -12.01 -6.47
C THR A 124 -27.27 -11.23 -7.31
N ALA A 125 -27.47 -9.93 -7.50
CA ALA A 125 -26.62 -9.09 -8.32
C ALA A 125 -25.18 -9.13 -7.81
N ALA A 126 -24.22 -9.12 -8.74
CA ALA A 126 -22.82 -8.99 -8.38
C ALA A 126 -22.65 -7.74 -7.51
N VAL A 127 -22.02 -7.89 -6.35
CA VAL A 127 -21.67 -6.77 -5.46
C VAL A 127 -20.78 -5.74 -6.18
N ASP A 128 -20.14 -6.11 -7.29
CA ASP A 128 -19.33 -5.23 -8.11
C ASP A 128 -20.20 -4.18 -8.79
N SER A 129 -19.80 -2.91 -8.72
CA SER A 129 -20.56 -1.82 -9.31
C SER A 129 -19.61 -0.77 -9.85
N ASP A 130 -19.91 -0.26 -11.03
CA ASP A 130 -19.18 0.87 -11.60
C ASP A 130 -19.44 2.12 -10.76
N ARG A 131 -18.41 2.58 -10.04
CA ARG A 131 -18.46 3.82 -9.26
C ARG A 131 -17.25 4.67 -9.61
N PRO A 132 -17.39 6.01 -9.66
CA PRO A 132 -16.22 6.86 -9.83
C PRO A 132 -15.35 6.78 -8.57
N PHE A 133 -14.04 6.87 -8.72
CA PHE A 133 -13.11 6.69 -7.61
C PHE A 133 -11.83 7.50 -7.79
N SER A 134 -11.10 7.65 -6.70
CA SER A 134 -9.77 8.23 -6.67
C SER A 134 -8.78 7.22 -6.08
N VAL A 135 -7.57 7.19 -6.61
CA VAL A 135 -6.45 6.44 -6.04
C VAL A 135 -5.27 7.35 -5.78
N THR A 136 -4.49 7.05 -4.75
CA THR A 136 -3.25 7.74 -4.42
C THR A 136 -2.22 6.70 -4.00
N VAL A 137 -1.03 6.78 -4.59
CA VAL A 137 0.13 5.96 -4.25
C VAL A 137 1.10 6.84 -3.49
N VAL A 138 1.47 6.41 -2.29
CA VAL A 138 2.40 7.13 -1.43
C VAL A 138 3.60 6.22 -1.15
N CYS A 139 4.77 6.65 -1.60
CA CYS A 139 6.07 6.03 -1.35
C CYS A 139 6.97 7.13 -0.79
#